data_AF-C6HPP8-F1
#
_entry.id   AF-C6HPP8-F1
#
_cell.length_a   1.000
_cell.length_b   1.000
_cell.length_c   1.000
_cell.angle_alpha   90.00
_cell.angle_beta   90.00
_cell.angle_gamma   90.00
#
_symmetry.space_group_name_H-M   'P 1'
#
loop_
_entity.id
_entity.type
_entity.pdbx_description
1 polymer ?
#
loop_
_entity_poly.entity_id
_entity_poly.type
_entity_poly.pdbx_seq_one_letter_code
_entity_poly.pdbx_strand_id
1 'polypeptide(L)'
;MAPAASLDNLSNPLVTSAQLATSSSSLDAIPADLETSIRYAAVRLTQAAGVLLQLPQDVIAKAIVIFTRFWIGPEGGSLAVHSAKDASAASLYLVAKLSFTPISPRSVINVYAFLLSPEASPLDFINRQNSSGKPIPETYYVSEGSYQAGRLALMNMEATVLRTLAFNTHVTLPHTIALTYLQTLGRPRRTIKESL
;
A
#
# COMPACT_ATOMS: atom_id res chain seq x y z
N MET A 1 8.72 -30.64 22.06
CA MET A 1 7.62 -30.74 21.07
C MET A 1 7.62 -29.46 20.24
N ALA A 2 8.30 -29.49 19.09
CA ALA A 2 8.23 -28.54 17.97
C ALA A 2 8.86 -29.28 16.77
N PRO A 3 8.25 -29.25 15.58
CA PRO A 3 8.31 -28.04 14.75
C PRO A 3 6.99 -27.74 14.01
N ALA A 4 6.30 -26.67 14.40
CA ALA A 4 5.28 -26.02 13.54
C ALA A 4 5.88 -24.84 12.74
N ALA A 5 7.09 -24.41 13.07
CA ALA A 5 7.71 -23.18 12.58
C ALA A 5 8.04 -23.15 11.07
N SER A 6 8.01 -24.28 10.36
CA SER A 6 8.37 -24.32 8.93
C SER A 6 7.27 -23.80 8.00
N LEU A 7 6.01 -23.83 8.44
CA LEU A 7 4.86 -23.38 7.64
C LEU A 7 4.52 -21.90 7.89
N ASP A 8 4.94 -21.32 9.02
CA ASP A 8 4.67 -19.91 9.36
C ASP A 8 5.27 -18.93 8.33
N ASN A 9 6.37 -19.29 7.69
CA ASN A 9 6.97 -18.50 6.60
C ASN A 9 6.21 -18.62 5.26
N LEU A 10 5.32 -19.61 5.12
CA LEU A 10 4.60 -19.89 3.88
C LEU A 10 3.17 -19.34 3.89
N SER A 11 2.59 -19.11 5.07
CA SER A 11 1.22 -18.62 5.22
C SER A 11 1.16 -17.20 5.76
N ASN A 12 0.21 -16.41 5.23
CA ASN A 12 -0.14 -15.13 5.84
C ASN A 12 -1.13 -15.33 7.00
N PRO A 13 -1.12 -14.44 8.01
CA PRO A 13 -2.18 -14.39 9.00
C PRO A 13 -3.53 -14.23 8.30
N LEU A 14 -4.47 -15.10 8.65
CA LEU A 14 -5.83 -15.09 8.13
C LEU A 14 -6.74 -14.33 9.08
N VAL A 15 -7.71 -13.64 8.50
CA VAL A 15 -8.70 -12.85 9.22
C VAL A 15 -9.88 -13.74 9.56
N THR A 16 -10.41 -13.62 10.77
CA THR A 16 -11.63 -14.33 11.16
C THR A 16 -12.87 -13.72 10.49
N SER A 17 -13.94 -14.50 10.31
CA SER A 17 -15.20 -13.99 9.76
C SER A 17 -15.78 -12.82 10.58
N ALA A 18 -15.62 -12.85 11.90
CA ALA A 18 -16.05 -11.76 12.78
C ALA A 18 -15.29 -10.45 12.52
N GLN A 19 -13.96 -10.53 12.32
CA GLN A 19 -13.14 -9.37 11.97
C GLN A 19 -13.39 -8.85 10.55
N LEU A 20 -13.88 -9.69 9.64
CA LEU A 20 -14.31 -9.26 8.30
C LEU A 20 -15.69 -8.60 8.32
N ALA A 21 -16.58 -9.00 9.23
CA ALA A 21 -17.94 -8.50 9.32
C ALA A 21 -18.02 -7.06 9.85
N THR A 22 -17.02 -6.60 10.61
CA THR A 22 -17.02 -5.26 11.21
C THR A 22 -15.64 -4.62 11.12
N SER A 23 -15.60 -3.39 10.61
CA SER A 23 -14.42 -2.54 10.57
C SER A 23 -14.51 -1.43 11.62
N SER A 24 -13.37 -0.90 12.06
CA SER A 24 -13.32 0.31 12.89
C SER A 24 -14.05 1.49 12.23
N SER A 25 -13.89 1.69 10.92
CA SER A 25 -14.64 2.70 10.16
C SER A 25 -16.16 2.50 10.23
N SER A 26 -16.64 1.25 10.19
CA SER A 26 -18.07 0.95 10.33
C SER A 26 -18.59 1.28 11.72
N LEU A 27 -17.77 1.14 12.77
CA LEU A 27 -18.13 1.56 14.13
C LEU A 27 -18.23 3.09 14.23
N ASP A 28 -17.39 3.81 13.48
CA ASP A 28 -17.45 5.27 13.33
C ASP A 28 -18.50 5.74 12.30
N ALA A 29 -19.45 4.87 11.94
CA ALA A 29 -20.56 5.16 11.04
C ALA A 29 -20.16 5.60 9.61
N ILE A 30 -19.00 5.17 9.12
CA ILE A 30 -18.61 5.38 7.72
C ILE A 30 -19.38 4.38 6.84
N PRO A 31 -20.05 4.84 5.76
CA PRO A 31 -20.74 3.94 4.84
C PRO A 31 -19.80 2.91 4.20
N ALA A 32 -20.22 1.65 4.13
CA ALA A 32 -19.41 0.55 3.60
C ALA A 32 -18.98 0.77 2.14
N ASP A 33 -19.86 1.36 1.31
CA ASP A 33 -19.55 1.67 -0.09
C ASP A 33 -18.45 2.73 -0.20
N LEU A 34 -18.50 3.75 0.66
CA LEU A 34 -17.50 4.80 0.71
C LEU A 34 -16.15 4.24 1.20
N GLU A 35 -16.18 3.43 2.26
CA GLU A 35 -15.01 2.74 2.76
C GLU A 35 -14.34 1.88 1.68
N THR A 36 -15.13 1.07 0.96
CA THR A 36 -14.63 0.21 -0.12
C THR A 36 -14.01 1.05 -1.25
N SER A 37 -14.68 2.14 -1.64
CA SER A 37 -14.21 3.05 -2.69
C SER A 37 -12.89 3.73 -2.31
N ILE A 38 -12.78 4.23 -1.07
CA ILE A 38 -11.57 4.86 -0.56
C ILE A 38 -10.43 3.85 -0.50
N ARG A 39 -10.66 2.65 0.04
CA ARG A 39 -9.64 1.58 0.09
C ARG A 39 -9.15 1.22 -1.31
N TYR A 40 -10.06 1.08 -2.27
CA TYR A 40 -9.72 0.78 -3.66
C TYR A 40 -8.88 1.89 -4.31
N ALA A 41 -9.30 3.15 -4.15
CA ALA A 41 -8.56 4.31 -4.65
C ALA A 41 -7.17 4.40 -4.01
N ALA A 42 -7.06 4.13 -2.71
CA ALA A 42 -5.80 4.15 -1.99
C ALA A 42 -4.85 3.03 -2.45
N VAL A 43 -5.34 1.81 -2.71
CA VAL A 43 -4.52 0.72 -3.28
C VAL A 43 -3.98 1.11 -4.66
N ARG A 44 -4.82 1.71 -5.54
CA ARG A 44 -4.36 2.24 -6.83
C ARG A 44 -3.27 3.30 -6.66
N LEU A 45 -3.44 4.16 -5.66
CA LEU A 45 -2.48 5.20 -5.33
C LEU A 45 -1.16 4.62 -4.80
N THR A 46 -1.20 3.60 -3.93
CA THR A 46 -0.01 2.87 -3.46
C THR A 46 0.75 2.26 -4.64
N GLN A 47 0.03 1.62 -5.57
CA GLN A 47 0.61 1.00 -6.76
C GLN A 47 1.29 2.05 -7.65
N ALA A 48 0.60 3.15 -7.96
CA ALA A 48 1.17 4.23 -8.78
C ALA A 48 2.40 4.87 -8.11
N ALA A 49 2.36 5.09 -6.79
CA ALA A 49 3.49 5.62 -6.03
C ALA A 49 4.68 4.68 -6.07
N GLY A 50 4.46 3.38 -5.90
CA GLY A 50 5.52 2.37 -5.99
C GLY A 50 6.22 2.35 -7.35
N VAL A 51 5.45 2.45 -8.43
CA VAL A 51 5.99 2.51 -9.80
C VAL A 51 6.82 3.78 -10.01
N LEU A 52 6.34 4.95 -9.58
CA LEU A 52 7.08 6.21 -9.70
C LEU A 52 8.35 6.25 -8.84
N LEU A 53 8.35 5.55 -7.70
CA LEU A 53 9.54 5.35 -6.87
C LEU A 53 10.48 4.26 -7.40
N GLN A 54 10.14 3.62 -8.52
CA GLN A 54 10.90 2.52 -9.13
C GLN A 54 11.12 1.34 -8.17
N LEU A 55 10.16 1.10 -7.28
CA LEU A 55 10.19 -0.05 -6.39
C LEU A 55 9.89 -1.34 -7.16
N PRO A 56 10.53 -2.46 -6.82
CA PRO A 56 10.16 -3.73 -7.42
C PRO A 56 8.76 -4.16 -6.98
N GLN A 57 8.03 -4.82 -7.89
CA GLN A 57 6.61 -5.14 -7.71
C GLN A 57 6.33 -6.00 -6.47
N ASP A 58 7.30 -6.79 -6.00
CA ASP A 58 7.16 -7.56 -4.77
C ASP A 58 7.08 -6.65 -3.53
N VAL A 59 7.87 -5.58 -3.48
CA VAL A 59 7.84 -4.56 -2.41
C VAL A 59 6.50 -3.83 -2.44
N ILE A 60 6.03 -3.44 -3.62
CA ILE A 60 4.75 -2.75 -3.78
C ILE A 60 3.59 -3.65 -3.36
N ALA A 61 3.57 -4.90 -3.80
CA ALA A 61 2.53 -5.86 -3.42
C ALA A 61 2.51 -6.12 -1.91
N LYS A 62 3.67 -6.25 -1.26
CA LYS A 62 3.77 -6.36 0.19
C LYS A 62 3.24 -5.11 0.90
N ALA A 63 3.55 -3.92 0.41
CA ALA A 63 3.03 -2.66 0.94
C ALA A 63 1.49 -2.58 0.85
N ILE A 64 0.90 -3.05 -0.25
CA ILE A 64 -0.56 -3.13 -0.42
C ILE A 64 -1.17 -4.11 0.61
N VAL A 65 -0.53 -5.24 0.88
CA VAL A 65 -0.99 -6.18 1.92
C VAL A 65 -0.91 -5.54 3.31
N ILE A 66 0.17 -4.84 3.64
CA ILE A 66 0.29 -4.11 4.91
C ILE A 66 -0.79 -3.03 5.04
N PHE A 67 -0.99 -2.23 3.98
CA PHE A 67 -2.04 -1.21 3.93
C PHE A 67 -3.43 -1.82 4.12
N THR A 68 -3.74 -2.91 3.42
CA THR A 68 -5.07 -3.55 3.53
C THR A 68 -5.29 -4.14 4.92
N ARG A 69 -4.27 -4.78 5.52
CA ARG A 69 -4.35 -5.31 6.89
C ARG A 69 -4.65 -4.25 7.93
N PHE A 70 -4.10 -3.04 7.75
CA PHE A 70 -4.31 -1.93 8.69
C PHE A 70 -5.79 -1.61 8.90
N TRP A 71 -6.63 -1.73 7.87
CA TRP A 71 -8.05 -1.38 7.95
C TRP A 71 -8.96 -2.53 8.38
N ILE A 72 -8.42 -3.71 8.68
CA ILE A 72 -9.24 -4.89 8.96
C ILE A 72 -9.58 -5.00 10.44
N GLY A 73 -10.83 -5.34 10.73
CA GLY A 73 -11.32 -5.58 12.09
C GLY A 73 -11.65 -4.31 12.87
N PRO A 74 -12.21 -4.49 14.09
CA PRO A 74 -12.58 -3.37 14.98
C PRO A 74 -11.35 -2.66 15.57
N GLU A 75 -10.25 -3.40 15.76
CA GLU A 75 -8.96 -2.89 16.29
C GLU A 75 -8.07 -2.25 15.22
N GLY A 76 -8.53 -2.23 13.96
CA GLY A 76 -7.82 -1.62 12.85
C GLY A 76 -7.92 -0.09 12.84
N GLY A 77 -7.36 0.52 11.80
CA GLY A 77 -7.55 1.93 11.53
C GLY A 77 -8.99 2.25 11.15
N SER A 78 -9.46 3.42 11.59
CA SER A 78 -10.70 4.04 11.09
C SER A 78 -10.40 5.17 10.12
N LEU A 79 -11.15 5.22 9.02
CA LEU A 79 -11.07 6.28 8.02
C LEU A 79 -11.55 7.64 8.55
N ALA A 80 -12.23 7.68 9.71
CA ALA A 80 -12.61 8.92 10.38
C ALA A 80 -11.41 9.58 11.07
N VAL A 81 -10.44 8.78 11.50
CA VAL A 81 -9.28 9.22 12.29
C VAL A 81 -8.03 9.34 11.43
N HIS A 82 -7.82 8.40 10.52
CA HIS A 82 -6.60 8.29 9.72
C HIS A 82 -6.88 8.49 8.24
N SER A 83 -6.07 9.32 7.58
CA SER A 83 -6.19 9.49 6.13
C SER A 83 -5.65 8.28 5.38
N ALA A 84 -6.42 7.78 4.42
CA ALA A 84 -6.01 6.65 3.58
C ALA A 84 -4.72 6.92 2.80
N LYS A 85 -4.49 8.18 2.38
CA LYS A 85 -3.27 8.57 1.67
C LYS A 85 -2.02 8.45 2.56
N ASP A 86 -2.15 8.82 3.83
CA ASP A 86 -1.04 8.84 4.78
C ASP A 86 -0.72 7.40 5.20
N ALA A 87 -1.74 6.57 5.43
CA ALA A 87 -1.57 5.14 5.67
C ALA A 87 -0.94 4.41 4.47
N SER A 88 -1.33 4.79 3.24
CA SER A 88 -0.71 4.29 2.01
C SER A 88 0.78 4.67 1.92
N ALA A 89 1.11 5.94 2.16
CA ALA A 89 2.48 6.44 2.14
C ALA A 89 3.35 5.74 3.21
N ALA A 90 2.81 5.61 4.42
CA ALA A 90 3.46 4.95 5.54
C ALA A 90 3.69 3.46 5.26
N SER A 91 2.69 2.74 4.72
CA SER A 91 2.82 1.32 4.39
C SER A 91 3.88 1.07 3.31
N LEU A 92 3.92 1.93 2.28
CA LEU A 92 4.93 1.85 1.22
C LEU A 92 6.34 2.17 1.74
N TYR A 93 6.48 3.24 2.53
CA TYR A 93 7.75 3.64 3.14
C TYR A 93 8.27 2.56 4.10
N LEU A 94 7.41 2.01 4.96
CA LEU A 94 7.73 0.93 5.89
C LEU A 94 8.31 -0.29 5.16
N VAL A 95 7.60 -0.80 4.16
CA VAL A 95 8.02 -2.02 3.45
C VAL A 95 9.26 -1.75 2.59
N ALA A 96 9.38 -0.57 1.97
CA ALA A 96 10.59 -0.19 1.25
C ALA A 96 11.80 -0.07 2.19
N LYS A 97 11.62 0.48 3.39
CA LYS A 97 12.67 0.58 4.41
C LYS A 97 13.17 -0.79 4.89
N LEU A 98 12.28 -1.79 4.93
CA LEU A 98 12.61 -3.17 5.30
C LEU A 98 13.14 -4.01 4.13
N SER A 99 13.06 -3.50 2.90
CA SER A 99 13.52 -4.21 1.70
C SER A 99 14.99 -3.89 1.37
N PHE A 100 15.51 -4.51 0.31
CA PHE A 100 16.84 -4.22 -0.22
C PHE A 100 16.93 -2.91 -1.02
N THR A 101 15.82 -2.18 -1.17
CA THR A 101 15.74 -0.91 -1.91
C THR A 101 15.10 0.18 -1.02
N PRO A 102 15.78 0.64 0.04
CA PRO A 102 15.26 1.67 0.92
C PRO A 102 15.10 3.00 0.16
N ILE A 103 13.97 3.66 0.38
CA ILE A 103 13.63 4.94 -0.26
C ILE A 103 13.69 6.05 0.79
N SER A 104 14.13 7.25 0.40
CA SER A 104 14.13 8.40 1.30
C SER A 104 12.71 8.89 1.60
N PRO A 105 12.41 9.37 2.83
CA PRO A 105 11.11 9.96 3.15
C PRO A 105 10.72 11.10 2.20
N ARG A 106 11.71 11.88 1.74
CA ARG A 106 11.50 13.00 0.82
C ARG A 106 11.02 12.53 -0.54
N SER A 107 11.59 11.45 -1.07
CA SER A 107 11.14 10.85 -2.32
C SER A 107 9.68 10.40 -2.24
N VAL A 108 9.29 9.74 -1.13
CA VAL A 108 7.89 9.34 -0.91
C VAL A 108 6.98 10.58 -0.86
N ILE A 109 7.33 11.58 -0.06
CA ILE A 109 6.51 12.80 0.09
C ILE A 109 6.35 13.53 -1.25
N ASN A 110 7.42 13.68 -2.04
CA ASN A 110 7.36 14.32 -3.35
C ASN A 110 6.48 13.54 -4.33
N VAL A 111 6.60 12.21 -4.37
CA VAL A 111 5.75 11.37 -5.23
C VAL A 111 4.29 11.46 -4.84
N TYR A 112 3.97 11.47 -3.55
CA TYR A 112 2.60 11.64 -3.08
C TYR A 112 2.07 13.06 -3.36
N ALA A 113 2.90 14.10 -3.23
CA ALA A 113 2.54 15.46 -3.61
C ALA A 113 2.22 15.56 -5.12
N PHE A 114 3.02 14.90 -5.96
CA PHE A 114 2.79 14.79 -7.40
C PHE A 114 1.50 14.03 -7.72
N LEU A 115 1.30 12.84 -7.15
CA LEU A 115 0.14 12.00 -7.41
C LEU A 115 -1.18 12.61 -6.93
N LEU A 116 -1.13 13.48 -5.92
CA LEU A 116 -2.31 14.18 -5.41
C LEU A 116 -2.55 15.53 -6.11
N SER A 117 -1.65 15.96 -7.00
CA SER A 117 -1.83 17.19 -7.77
C SER A 117 -2.96 17.02 -8.81
N PRO A 118 -4.02 17.85 -8.76
CA PRO A 118 -5.13 17.76 -9.72
C PRO A 118 -4.72 17.94 -11.18
N GLU A 119 -3.63 18.66 -11.44
CA GLU A 119 -3.21 19.05 -12.79
C GLU A 119 -2.30 18.01 -13.46
N ALA A 120 -1.59 17.22 -12.66
CA ALA A 120 -0.49 16.35 -13.11
C ALA A 120 -0.69 14.87 -12.78
N SER A 121 -1.66 14.55 -11.92
CA SER A 121 -1.87 13.18 -11.47
C SER A 121 -2.22 12.26 -12.66
N PRO A 122 -1.55 11.11 -12.80
CA PRO A 122 -1.92 10.09 -13.77
C PRO A 122 -3.16 9.28 -13.34
N LEU A 123 -3.78 9.62 -12.20
CA LEU A 123 -4.91 8.90 -11.62
C LEU A 123 -6.23 9.59 -12.03
N ASP A 124 -7.06 8.89 -12.79
CA ASP A 124 -8.33 9.43 -13.35
C ASP A 124 -9.30 9.97 -12.29
N PHE A 125 -9.24 9.41 -11.08
CA PHE A 125 -10.10 9.83 -9.97
C PHE A 125 -9.63 11.12 -9.28
N ILE A 126 -8.40 11.56 -9.57
CA ILE A 126 -7.83 12.83 -9.09
C ILE A 126 -7.84 13.86 -10.22
N ASN A 127 -7.33 13.49 -11.39
CA ASN A 127 -7.37 14.32 -12.59
C ASN A 127 -8.56 13.90 -13.48
N ARG A 128 -9.73 14.50 -13.25
CA ARG A 128 -10.93 14.23 -14.06
C ARG A 128 -10.89 14.90 -15.45
N GLN A 129 -10.08 15.95 -15.61
CA GLN A 129 -10.09 16.81 -16.80
C GLN A 129 -8.99 16.48 -17.81
N ASN A 130 -8.12 15.49 -17.53
CA ASN A 130 -7.01 15.08 -18.41
C ASN A 130 -6.27 16.30 -18.99
N SER A 131 -5.91 17.25 -18.13
CA SER A 131 -5.15 18.44 -18.50
C SER A 131 -3.93 18.01 -19.31
N SER A 132 -3.95 18.32 -20.61
CA SER A 132 -3.07 17.78 -21.65
C SER A 132 -1.63 18.30 -21.61
N GLY A 133 -1.23 18.95 -20.52
CA GLY A 133 0.14 19.42 -20.31
C GLY A 133 1.00 18.31 -19.75
N LYS A 134 2.15 18.01 -20.37
CA LYS A 134 3.16 17.17 -19.74
C LYS A 134 3.54 17.82 -18.40
N PRO A 135 3.34 17.13 -17.25
CA PRO A 135 3.66 17.73 -15.98
C PRO A 135 5.17 17.98 -15.89
N ILE A 136 5.54 19.20 -15.52
CA ILE A 136 6.94 19.59 -15.31
C ILE A 136 7.36 19.02 -13.95
N PRO A 137 8.24 18.00 -13.87
CA PRO A 137 8.55 17.34 -12.61
C PRO A 137 9.21 18.28 -11.59
N GLU A 138 9.89 19.32 -12.06
CA GLU A 138 10.60 20.31 -11.25
C GLU A 138 9.66 21.22 -10.43
N THR A 139 8.38 21.32 -10.80
CA THR A 139 7.39 22.12 -10.06
C THR A 139 6.89 21.41 -8.81
N TYR A 140 7.09 20.10 -8.68
CA TYR A 140 6.51 19.27 -7.62
C TYR A 140 7.47 18.99 -6.46
N TYR A 141 8.50 19.82 -6.30
CA TYR A 141 9.34 19.78 -5.11
C TYR A 141 8.65 20.46 -3.94
N VAL A 142 8.47 19.70 -2.86
CA VAL A 142 7.87 20.19 -1.63
C VAL A 142 8.84 21.16 -0.94
N SER A 143 8.33 22.32 -0.50
CA SER A 143 9.10 23.30 0.28
C SER A 143 9.59 22.71 1.60
N GLU A 144 10.70 23.23 2.14
CA GLU A 144 11.30 22.67 3.37
C GLU A 144 10.31 22.60 4.54
N GLY A 145 9.50 23.64 4.77
CA GLY A 145 8.50 23.64 5.84
C GLY A 145 7.44 22.54 5.68
N SER A 146 6.92 22.38 4.45
CA SER A 146 5.93 21.36 4.13
C SER A 146 6.51 19.95 4.20
N TYR A 147 7.79 19.80 3.84
CA TYR A 147 8.51 18.54 3.94
C TYR A 147 8.67 18.11 5.40
N GLN A 148 9.04 19.01 6.31
CA GLN A 148 9.19 18.65 7.74
C GLN A 148 7.86 18.20 8.35
N ALA A 149 6.77 18.91 8.04
CA ALA A 149 5.43 18.53 8.49
C ALA A 149 5.00 17.16 7.92
N GLY A 150 5.19 16.95 6.62
CA GLY A 150 4.88 15.69 5.95
C GLY A 150 5.72 14.53 6.48
N ARG A 151 7.00 14.76 6.79
CA ARG A 151 7.90 13.76 7.38
C ARG A 151 7.44 13.35 8.76
N LEU A 152 7.05 14.30 9.61
CA LEU A 152 6.53 14.00 10.94
C LEU A 152 5.22 13.19 10.85
N ALA A 153 4.30 13.60 9.97
CA ALA A 153 3.06 12.86 9.73
C ALA A 153 3.32 11.43 9.24
N LEU A 154 4.27 11.26 8.30
CA LEU A 154 4.68 9.95 7.78
C LEU A 154 5.23 9.05 8.90
N MET A 155 6.09 9.58 9.78
CA MET A 155 6.67 8.82 10.90
C MET A 155 5.61 8.44 11.94
N ASN A 156 4.69 9.34 12.26
CA ASN A 156 3.60 9.07 13.20
C ASN A 156 2.67 7.98 12.65
N MET A 157 2.30 8.08 11.36
CA MET A 157 1.46 7.09 10.72
C MET A 157 2.16 5.73 10.62
N GLU A 158 3.46 5.71 10.29
CA GLU A 158 4.27 4.48 10.30
C GLU A 158 4.22 3.79 11.66
N ALA A 159 4.39 4.54 12.76
CA ALA A 159 4.29 4.00 14.11
C ALA A 159 2.90 3.43 14.42
N THR A 160 1.83 4.11 13.97
CA THR A 160 0.45 3.62 14.14
C THR A 160 0.20 2.33 13.35
N VAL A 161 0.67 2.23 12.11
CA VAL A 161 0.57 1.00 11.30
C VAL A 161 1.33 -0.15 11.96
N LEU A 162 2.54 0.09 12.48
CA LEU A 162 3.29 -0.94 13.19
C LEU A 162 2.60 -1.42 14.46
N ARG A 163 2.05 -0.49 15.25
CA ARG A 163 1.35 -0.81 16.49
C ARG A 163 0.09 -1.65 16.24
N THR A 164 -0.75 -1.22 15.29
CA THR A 164 -1.99 -1.92 14.94
C THR A 164 -1.74 -3.32 14.39
N LEU A 165 -0.67 -3.50 13.61
CA LEU A 165 -0.27 -4.81 13.10
C LEU A 165 0.56 -5.63 14.10
N ALA A 166 0.75 -5.15 15.34
CA ALA A 166 1.60 -5.78 16.35
C ALA A 166 2.99 -6.15 15.81
N PHE A 167 3.58 -5.28 14.98
CA PHE A 167 4.87 -5.46 14.30
C PHE A 167 4.93 -6.66 13.34
N ASN A 168 3.80 -7.25 12.96
CA ASN A 168 3.75 -8.30 11.95
C ASN A 168 3.81 -7.70 10.53
N THR A 169 5.03 -7.48 10.06
CA THR A 169 5.32 -6.98 8.70
C THR A 169 5.59 -8.10 7.69
N HIS A 170 5.53 -9.36 8.12
CA HIS A 170 5.77 -10.50 7.25
C HIS A 170 4.60 -10.69 6.27
N VAL A 171 4.93 -10.80 4.99
CA VAL A 171 3.96 -11.01 3.91
C VAL A 171 4.52 -12.01 2.90
N THR A 172 3.85 -13.14 2.78
CA THR A 172 4.11 -14.14 1.75
C THR A 172 3.23 -13.84 0.52
N LEU A 173 3.83 -13.50 -0.61
CA LEU A 173 3.07 -13.24 -1.84
C LEU A 173 2.76 -14.54 -2.58
N PRO A 174 1.58 -14.66 -3.24
CA PRO A 174 1.17 -15.90 -3.91
C PRO A 174 1.91 -16.16 -5.24
N HIS A 175 2.68 -15.20 -5.77
CA HIS A 175 3.31 -15.29 -7.09
C HIS A 175 4.17 -16.55 -7.27
N THR A 176 4.94 -16.93 -6.25
CA THR A 176 5.79 -18.12 -6.30
C THR A 176 4.97 -19.40 -6.42
N ILE A 177 3.89 -19.52 -5.65
CA ILE A 177 2.99 -20.69 -5.66
C ILE A 177 2.21 -20.75 -6.98
N ALA A 178 1.73 -19.60 -7.47
CA ALA A 178 1.05 -19.53 -8.76
C ALA A 178 1.97 -19.97 -9.91
N LEU A 179 3.23 -19.54 -9.89
CA LEU A 179 4.21 -19.93 -10.91
C LEU A 179 4.54 -21.43 -10.86
N THR A 180 4.76 -22.00 -9.68
CA THR A 180 5.04 -23.44 -9.55
C THR A 180 3.84 -24.27 -9.99
N TYR A 181 2.62 -23.84 -9.67
CA TYR A 181 1.39 -24.49 -10.12
C TYR A 181 1.22 -24.42 -11.64
N LEU A 182 1.49 -23.28 -12.28
CA LEU A 182 1.43 -23.17 -13.74
C LEU A 182 2.49 -24.04 -14.44
N GLN A 183 3.66 -24.20 -13.83
CA GLN A 183 4.73 -25.06 -14.33
C GLN A 183 4.35 -26.55 -14.21
N THR A 184 3.74 -26.97 -13.11
CA THR A 184 3.30 -28.37 -12.93
C THR A 184 2.14 -28.73 -13.88
N LEU A 185 1.30 -27.75 -14.25
CA LEU A 185 0.27 -27.91 -15.29
C LEU A 185 0.83 -27.92 -16.73
N GLY A 186 2.16 -27.85 -16.92
CA GLY A 186 2.80 -28.01 -18.22
C GLY A 186 2.79 -26.76 -19.12
N ARG A 187 2.49 -25.57 -18.59
CA ARG A 187 2.52 -24.33 -19.38
C ARG A 187 3.95 -23.78 -19.48
N PRO A 188 4.53 -23.61 -20.69
CA PRO A 188 5.89 -23.12 -20.83
C PRO A 188 6.03 -21.66 -20.40
N ARG A 189 7.19 -21.32 -19.82
CA ARG A 189 7.51 -20.03 -19.19
C ARG A 189 7.31 -18.80 -20.09
N ARG A 190 7.29 -18.98 -21.42
CA ARG A 190 7.06 -17.91 -22.41
C ARG A 190 5.61 -17.44 -22.44
N THR A 191 4.64 -18.36 -22.38
CA THR A 191 3.21 -18.03 -22.44
C THR A 191 2.72 -17.29 -21.19
N ILE A 192 3.42 -17.44 -20.06
CA ILE A 192 3.03 -16.83 -18.77
C ILE A 192 3.34 -15.32 -18.74
N LYS A 193 4.36 -14.85 -19.48
CA LYS A 193 4.72 -13.43 -19.54
C LYS A 193 3.85 -12.61 -20.50
N GLU A 194 3.17 -13.26 -21.44
CA GLU A 194 2.30 -12.58 -22.41
C GLU A 194 0.86 -12.40 -21.88
N SER A 195 0.53 -13.04 -20.76
CA SER A 195 -0.82 -13.05 -20.15
C SER A 195 -0.93 -12.29 -18.82
N LEU A 196 0.18 -11.73 -18.31
CA LEU A 196 0.28 -10.94 -17.08
C LEU A 196 0.81 -9.54 -17.42
#